data_AF-R7BJK4-F1
#
_entry.id   AF-R7BJK4-F1
#
_cell.length_a   1.000
_cell.length_b   1.000
_cell.length_c   1.000
_cell.angle_alpha   90.00
_cell.angle_beta   90.00
_cell.angle_gamma   90.00
#
_symmetry.space_group_name_H-M   'P 1'
#
loop_
_entity.id
_entity.type
_entity.pdbx_description
1 polymer ?
#
loop_
_entity_poly.entity_id
_entity_poly.type
_entity_poly.pdbx_seq_one_letter_code
_entity_poly.pdbx_strand_id
1 'polypeptide(L)'
;MGRIAGLMNATKEKKTPLQISLDDFGKKLSIGIMIISAVVFALRIIQRELVLDSLMFAVALAVAAIPEALGSIVTIVQAMGTRKMAEDNAIMKELSAVESLGCVSVICSDKTGTLTQNKMTVNDVFIDGQVIRPDELDIRKRLHRYLLYTAILDNDSSINDGKGIGDPTDREILKREYLPRLSVQDFLNMVY
;
A
#
# COMPACT_ATOMS: atom_id res chain seq x y z
N MET A 1 -6.28 -18.12 -17.36
CA MET A 1 -6.79 -17.06 -16.47
C MET A 1 -7.86 -17.52 -15.45
N GLY A 2 -8.74 -18.48 -15.76
CA GLY A 2 -9.80 -18.90 -14.82
C GLY A 2 -9.36 -19.51 -13.48
N ARG A 3 -8.27 -20.29 -13.45
CA ARG A 3 -7.76 -20.92 -12.21
C ARG A 3 -7.18 -19.91 -11.21
N ILE A 4 -6.47 -18.89 -11.68
CA ILE A 4 -5.87 -17.86 -10.81
C ILE A 4 -6.96 -16.95 -10.24
N ALA A 5 -7.90 -16.52 -11.09
CA ALA A 5 -9.07 -15.75 -10.62
C ALA A 5 -9.91 -16.55 -9.60
N GLY A 6 -10.06 -17.86 -9.81
CA GLY A 6 -10.72 -18.75 -8.86
C GLY A 6 -9.99 -18.84 -7.51
N LEU A 7 -8.67 -18.91 -7.51
CA LEU A 7 -7.86 -18.92 -6.27
C LEU A 7 -7.91 -17.57 -5.53
N MET A 8 -7.90 -16.46 -6.26
CA MET A 8 -8.03 -15.12 -5.67
C MET A 8 -9.38 -14.95 -4.98
N ASN A 9 -10.47 -15.39 -5.61
CA ASN A 9 -11.82 -15.26 -5.04
C ASN A 9 -12.11 -16.29 -3.94
N ALA A 10 -11.44 -17.44 -3.96
CA ALA A 10 -11.55 -18.46 -2.91
C ALA A 10 -10.75 -18.13 -1.64
N THR A 11 -9.89 -17.10 -1.69
CA THR A 11 -9.11 -16.68 -0.52
C THR A 11 -10.05 -15.99 0.47
N LYS A 12 -10.33 -16.66 1.59
CA LYS A 12 -11.17 -16.10 2.66
C LYS A 12 -10.48 -14.92 3.33
N GLU A 13 -11.25 -13.87 3.60
CA GLU A 13 -10.78 -12.78 4.45
C GLU A 13 -10.45 -13.31 5.85
N LYS A 14 -9.26 -12.94 6.31
CA LYS A 14 -8.76 -13.32 7.62
C LYS A 14 -9.06 -12.17 8.59
N LYS A 15 -9.59 -12.49 9.77
CA LYS A 15 -9.78 -11.49 10.84
C LYS A 15 -8.45 -10.85 11.21
N THR A 16 -8.49 -9.57 11.54
CA THR A 16 -7.29 -8.84 11.92
C THR A 16 -6.89 -9.13 13.37
N PRO A 17 -5.62 -8.94 13.76
CA PRO A 17 -5.15 -9.22 15.12
C PRO A 17 -5.97 -8.50 16.22
N LEU A 18 -6.37 -7.25 15.99
CA LEU A 18 -7.22 -6.49 16.90
C LEU A 18 -8.62 -7.10 17.01
N GLN A 19 -9.23 -7.51 15.89
CA GLN A 19 -10.54 -8.18 15.91
C GLN A 19 -10.50 -9.48 16.72
N ILE A 20 -9.45 -10.28 16.54
CA ILE A 20 -9.24 -11.52 17.31
C ILE A 20 -9.09 -11.19 18.80
N SER A 21 -8.29 -10.19 19.13
CA SER A 21 -8.07 -9.76 20.51
C SER A 21 -9.35 -9.22 21.17
N LEU A 22 -10.19 -8.52 20.40
CA LEU A 22 -11.46 -7.97 20.86
C LEU A 22 -12.50 -9.06 21.10
N ASP A 23 -12.59 -10.05 20.20
CA ASP A 23 -13.45 -11.22 20.36
C ASP A 23 -13.05 -12.02 21.61
N ASP A 24 -11.75 -12.24 21.83
CA ASP A 24 -11.24 -12.94 23.00
C ASP A 24 -11.47 -12.15 24.29
N PHE A 25 -11.29 -10.83 24.26
CA PHE A 25 -11.59 -9.95 25.39
C PHE A 25 -13.08 -9.96 25.74
N GLY A 26 -13.94 -9.80 24.72
CA GLY A 26 -15.39 -9.85 24.86
C GLY A 26 -15.84 -11.18 25.46
N LYS A 27 -15.32 -12.30 24.96
CA LYS A 27 -15.61 -13.64 25.50
C LYS A 27 -15.21 -13.80 26.96
N LYS A 28 -14.01 -13.35 27.34
CA LYS A 28 -13.54 -13.39 28.74
C LYS A 28 -14.43 -12.54 29.65
N LEU A 29 -14.81 -11.35 29.19
CA LEU A 29 -15.69 -10.46 29.94
C LEU A 29 -17.09 -11.06 30.10
N SER A 30 -17.69 -11.61 29.04
CA SER A 30 -19.00 -12.27 29.10
C SER A 30 -19.01 -13.45 30.07
N ILE A 31 -17.94 -14.26 30.11
CA ILE A 31 -17.80 -15.34 31.08
C ILE A 31 -17.75 -14.78 32.51
N GLY A 32 -16.98 -13.71 32.74
CA GLY A 32 -16.91 -13.05 34.04
C GLY A 32 -18.27 -12.51 34.51
N ILE A 33 -19.00 -11.81 33.64
CA ILE A 33 -20.34 -11.29 33.91
C ILE A 33 -21.29 -12.44 34.26
N MET A 34 -21.26 -13.53 33.50
CA MET A 34 -22.13 -14.69 33.73
C MET A 34 -21.85 -15.35 35.09
N ILE A 35 -20.58 -15.51 35.47
CA ILE A 35 -20.20 -16.06 36.78
C ILE A 35 -20.70 -15.15 37.90
N ILE A 36 -20.47 -13.84 37.81
CA ILE A 36 -20.89 -12.87 38.83
C ILE A 36 -22.41 -12.86 38.95
N SER A 37 -23.14 -12.81 37.84
CA SER A 37 -24.62 -12.85 37.86
C SER A 37 -25.16 -14.16 38.44
N ALA A 38 -24.54 -15.32 38.14
CA ALA A 38 -24.93 -16.59 38.72
C ALA A 38 -24.68 -16.65 40.24
N VAL A 39 -23.54 -16.12 40.71
CA VAL A 39 -23.22 -16.03 42.14
C VAL A 39 -24.21 -15.10 42.86
N VAL A 40 -24.50 -13.92 42.31
CA VAL A 40 -25.46 -12.98 42.89
C VAL A 40 -26.86 -13.58 42.95
N PHE A 41 -27.29 -14.26 41.88
CA PHE A 41 -28.57 -14.98 41.85
C PHE A 41 -28.64 -16.05 42.95
N ALA A 42 -27.59 -16.87 43.10
CA ALA A 42 -27.54 -17.90 44.14
C ALA A 42 -27.59 -17.29 45.56
N LEU A 43 -26.86 -16.21 45.81
CA LEU A 43 -26.89 -15.50 47.09
C LEU A 43 -28.27 -14.92 47.43
N ARG A 44 -28.97 -14.37 46.43
CA ARG A 44 -30.34 -13.85 46.58
C ARG A 44 -31.35 -14.95 46.93
N ILE A 45 -31.24 -16.12 46.28
CA ILE A 45 -32.05 -17.30 46.59
C ILE A 45 -31.81 -17.79 48.02
N ILE A 46 -30.55 -17.82 48.47
CA ILE A 46 -30.19 -18.20 49.85
C ILE A 46 -30.79 -17.22 50.87
N GLN A 47 -30.90 -15.94 50.52
CA GLN A 47 -31.56 -14.91 51.34
C GLN A 47 -33.10 -15.02 51.36
N ARG A 48 -33.68 -16.04 50.68
CA ARG A 48 -35.13 -16.27 50.55
C ARG A 48 -35.88 -15.17 49.82
N GLU A 49 -35.23 -14.44 48.92
CA GLU A 49 -35.94 -13.56 47.99
C GLU A 49 -36.75 -14.37 46.96
N LEU A 50 -37.77 -13.72 46.38
CA LEU A 50 -38.56 -14.29 45.30
C LEU A 50 -37.65 -14.65 44.11
N VAL A 51 -37.84 -15.83 43.54
CA VAL A 51 -37.02 -16.35 42.42
C VAL A 51 -37.05 -15.40 41.22
N LEU A 52 -38.23 -14.86 40.92
CA LEU A 52 -38.42 -13.90 39.82
C LEU A 52 -37.65 -12.59 40.06
N ASP A 53 -37.70 -12.04 41.28
CA ASP A 53 -36.99 -10.80 41.62
C ASP A 53 -35.47 -11.00 41.59
N SER A 54 -35.00 -12.15 42.10
CA SER A 54 -33.60 -12.55 42.06
C SER A 54 -33.09 -12.65 40.62
N LEU A 55 -33.88 -13.23 39.72
CA LEU A 55 -33.55 -13.39 38.30
C LEU A 55 -33.53 -12.04 37.59
N MET A 56 -34.55 -11.20 37.81
CA MET A 56 -34.63 -9.85 37.27
C MET A 56 -33.40 -9.02 37.67
N PHE A 57 -32.99 -9.11 38.93
CA PHE A 57 -31.79 -8.42 39.42
C PHE A 57 -30.51 -8.94 38.75
N ALA A 58 -30.34 -10.26 38.62
CA ALA A 58 -29.16 -10.85 38.00
C ALA A 58 -29.02 -10.50 36.51
N VAL A 59 -30.14 -10.45 35.78
CA VAL A 59 -30.19 -10.02 34.37
C VAL A 59 -29.92 -8.52 34.25
N ALA A 60 -30.51 -7.69 35.12
CA ALA A 60 -30.24 -6.24 35.13
C ALA A 60 -28.76 -5.94 35.37
N LEU A 61 -28.13 -6.66 36.31
CA LEU A 61 -26.69 -6.58 36.55
C LEU A 61 -25.88 -7.00 35.32
N ALA A 62 -26.27 -8.11 34.68
CA ALA A 62 -25.57 -8.61 33.50
C ALA A 62 -25.59 -7.59 32.35
N VAL A 63 -26.77 -7.04 32.04
CA VAL A 63 -26.97 -6.04 30.98
C VAL A 63 -26.17 -4.76 31.27
N ALA A 64 -26.19 -4.29 32.53
CA ALA A 64 -25.44 -3.10 32.93
C ALA A 64 -23.91 -3.26 32.78
N ALA A 65 -23.41 -4.50 32.78
CA ALA A 65 -21.98 -4.78 32.66
C ALA A 65 -21.49 -4.99 31.21
N ILE A 66 -22.39 -5.02 30.22
CA ILE A 66 -22.01 -5.21 28.80
C ILE A 66 -21.31 -3.95 28.27
N PRO A 67 -20.11 -4.08 27.68
CA PRO A 67 -19.36 -2.93 27.17
C PRO A 67 -19.83 -2.54 25.76
N GLU A 68 -21.02 -1.97 25.65
CA GLU A 68 -21.65 -1.61 24.36
C GLU A 68 -20.80 -0.63 23.53
N ALA A 69 -20.05 0.25 24.19
CA ALA A 69 -19.22 1.27 23.54
C ALA A 69 -17.93 0.74 22.89
N LEU A 70 -17.51 -0.48 23.20
CA LEU A 70 -16.18 -0.97 22.82
C LEU A 70 -15.99 -1.05 21.30
N GLY A 71 -17.00 -1.55 20.57
CA GLY A 71 -16.95 -1.65 19.11
C GLY A 71 -16.92 -0.30 18.40
N SER A 72 -17.67 0.68 18.92
CA SER A 72 -17.73 2.03 18.37
C SER A 72 -16.39 2.77 18.53
N ILE A 73 -15.77 2.65 19.71
CA ILE A 73 -14.47 3.29 19.97
C ILE A 73 -13.40 2.74 19.02
N VAL A 74 -13.35 1.42 18.80
CA VAL A 74 -12.39 0.82 17.87
C VAL A 74 -12.57 1.34 16.45
N THR A 75 -13.81 1.41 15.98
CA THR A 75 -14.13 1.95 14.64
C THR A 75 -13.70 3.41 14.49
N ILE A 76 -13.94 4.25 15.50
CA ILE A 76 -13.54 5.67 15.50
C ILE A 76 -12.02 5.79 15.42
N VAL A 77 -11.28 5.02 16.23
CA VAL A 77 -9.82 5.04 16.23
C VAL A 77 -9.27 4.58 14.87
N GLN A 78 -9.83 3.53 14.28
CA GLN A 78 -9.45 3.09 12.93
C GLN A 78 -9.75 4.15 11.87
N ALA A 79 -10.90 4.82 11.94
CA ALA A 79 -11.26 5.90 11.02
C ALA A 79 -10.29 7.09 11.12
N MET A 80 -9.89 7.48 12.33
CA MET A 80 -8.87 8.51 12.53
C MET A 80 -7.52 8.10 11.92
N GLY A 81 -7.11 6.84 12.10
CA GLY A 81 -5.90 6.30 11.49
C GLY A 81 -5.96 6.31 9.96
N THR A 82 -7.08 5.86 9.38
CA THR A 82 -7.31 5.87 7.93
C THR A 82 -7.26 7.27 7.35
N ARG A 83 -7.86 8.25 8.05
CA ARG A 83 -7.80 9.66 7.62
C ARG A 83 -6.36 10.16 7.55
N LYS A 84 -5.55 9.88 8.56
CA LYS A 84 -4.13 10.29 8.57
C LYS A 84 -3.36 9.65 7.41
N MET A 85 -3.58 8.36 7.14
CA MET A 85 -2.94 7.68 6.00
C MET A 85 -3.34 8.30 4.66
N ALA A 86 -4.61 8.69 4.51
CA ALA A 86 -5.11 9.35 3.31
C ALA A 86 -4.48 10.75 3.10
N GLU A 87 -4.24 11.49 4.18
CA GLU A 87 -3.50 12.77 4.14
C GLU A 87 -2.05 12.58 3.63
N ASP A 88 -1.45 11.40 3.88
CA ASP A 88 -0.13 11.00 3.37
C ASP A 88 -0.18 10.31 1.97
N ASN A 89 -1.27 10.47 1.22
CA ASN A 89 -1.51 9.86 -0.11
C ASN A 89 -1.64 8.33 -0.10
N ALA A 90 -1.87 7.69 1.05
CA ALA A 90 -2.11 6.26 1.17
C ALA A 90 -3.61 5.98 1.40
N ILE A 91 -4.33 5.65 0.33
CA ILE A 91 -5.78 5.41 0.38
C ILE A 91 -6.07 3.98 0.84
N MET A 92 -6.69 3.84 2.02
CA MET A 92 -7.11 2.55 2.55
C MET A 92 -8.56 2.25 2.17
N LYS A 93 -8.81 1.07 1.59
CA LYS A 93 -10.17 0.64 1.21
C LYS A 93 -11.00 0.14 2.41
N GLU A 94 -10.32 -0.43 3.40
CA GLU A 94 -10.92 -1.02 4.60
C GLU A 94 -10.32 -0.36 5.85
N LEU A 95 -11.15 -0.05 6.86
CA LEU A 95 -10.69 0.57 8.11
C LEU A 95 -9.74 -0.33 8.91
N SER A 96 -9.97 -1.64 8.86
CA SER A 96 -9.18 -2.66 9.55
C SER A 96 -7.77 -2.83 8.94
N ALA A 97 -7.54 -2.35 7.72
CA ALA A 97 -6.26 -2.46 7.05
C ALA A 97 -5.18 -1.58 7.72
N VAL A 98 -5.56 -0.49 8.39
CA VAL A 98 -4.61 0.39 9.12
C VAL A 98 -3.95 -0.36 10.27
N GLU A 99 -4.72 -1.17 11.00
CA GLU A 99 -4.20 -2.00 12.08
C GLU A 99 -3.33 -3.13 11.53
N SER A 100 -3.75 -3.76 10.43
CA SER A 100 -2.95 -4.79 9.78
C SER A 100 -1.59 -4.27 9.36
N LEU A 101 -1.52 -3.05 8.81
CA LEU A 101 -0.27 -2.39 8.42
C LEU A 101 0.65 -2.13 9.63
N GLY A 102 0.08 -1.73 10.77
CA GLY A 102 0.82 -1.48 12.01
C GLY A 102 1.45 -2.74 12.63
N CYS A 103 0.93 -3.92 12.32
CA CYS A 103 1.42 -5.20 12.83
C CYS A 103 2.20 -6.03 11.79
N VAL A 104 2.55 -5.45 10.62
CA VAL A 104 3.32 -6.15 9.59
C VAL A 104 4.73 -6.45 10.08
N SER A 105 5.13 -7.71 10.01
CA SER A 105 6.52 -8.16 10.24
C SER A 105 7.28 -8.50 8.96
N VAL A 106 6.56 -8.79 7.86
CA VAL A 106 7.13 -9.17 6.57
C VAL A 106 6.41 -8.43 5.46
N ILE A 107 7.16 -7.71 4.61
CA ILE A 107 6.64 -7.03 3.43
C ILE A 107 7.02 -7.86 2.20
N CYS A 108 6.02 -8.43 1.54
CA CYS A 108 6.18 -9.01 0.20
C CYS A 108 5.88 -7.90 -0.82
N SER A 109 6.88 -7.46 -1.56
CA SER A 109 6.75 -6.41 -2.58
C SER A 109 6.98 -6.98 -3.97
N ASP A 110 6.16 -6.58 -4.93
CA ASP A 110 6.43 -6.87 -6.34
C ASP A 110 7.56 -5.97 -6.86
N LYS A 111 8.32 -6.42 -7.85
CA LYS A 111 9.40 -5.61 -8.42
C LYS A 111 8.84 -4.59 -9.41
N THR A 112 8.15 -5.08 -10.43
CA THR A 112 7.80 -4.25 -11.60
C THR A 112 6.58 -3.40 -11.30
N GLY A 113 6.73 -2.08 -11.37
CA GLY A 113 5.63 -1.14 -11.10
C GLY A 113 5.34 -0.87 -9.63
N THR A 114 6.07 -1.52 -8.71
CA THR A 114 6.04 -1.21 -7.27
C THR A 114 7.41 -0.71 -6.79
N LEU A 115 8.46 -1.54 -6.84
CA LEU A 115 9.82 -1.10 -6.53
C LEU A 115 10.45 -0.32 -7.70
N THR A 116 10.10 -0.69 -8.92
CA THR A 116 10.53 0.01 -10.13
C THR A 116 9.39 0.82 -10.73
N GLN A 117 9.72 1.86 -11.49
CA GLN A 117 8.72 2.72 -12.14
C GLN A 117 8.04 2.05 -13.35
N ASN A 118 8.31 0.77 -13.62
CA ASN A 118 7.91 0.07 -14.85
C ASN A 118 8.21 0.87 -16.13
N LYS A 119 9.36 1.53 -16.13
CA LYS A 119 9.90 2.29 -17.26
C LYS A 119 11.33 1.83 -17.47
N MET A 120 11.67 1.56 -18.72
CA MET A 120 13.07 1.40 -19.11
C MET A 120 13.78 2.74 -18.90
N THR A 121 15.07 2.74 -18.58
CA THR A 121 15.85 3.97 -18.37
C THR A 121 17.30 3.63 -18.65
N VAL A 122 17.99 4.48 -19.42
CA VAL A 122 19.43 4.34 -19.64
C VAL A 122 20.15 4.68 -18.34
N ASN A 123 20.88 3.73 -17.77
CA ASN A 123 21.56 3.91 -16.48
C ASN A 123 23.03 4.29 -16.64
N ASP A 124 23.70 3.67 -17.60
CA ASP A 124 25.14 3.79 -17.80
C ASP A 124 25.46 3.85 -19.30
N VAL A 125 26.49 4.61 -19.65
CA VAL A 125 26.99 4.76 -21.01
C VAL A 125 28.47 4.41 -21.05
N PHE A 126 28.84 3.48 -21.92
CA PHE A 126 30.24 3.11 -22.09
C PHE A 126 30.84 3.84 -23.30
N ILE A 127 31.84 4.68 -23.06
CA ILE A 127 32.53 5.44 -24.11
C ILE A 127 34.00 5.66 -23.74
N ASP A 128 34.88 5.56 -24.74
CA ASP A 128 36.33 5.81 -24.56
C ASP A 128 36.97 4.97 -23.43
N GLY A 129 36.54 3.71 -23.31
CA GLY A 129 37.03 2.79 -22.28
C GLY A 129 36.52 3.06 -20.86
N GLN A 130 35.59 4.00 -20.69
CA GLN A 130 35.04 4.40 -19.39
C GLN A 130 33.52 4.23 -19.35
N VAL A 131 33.00 3.89 -18.18
CA VAL A 131 31.55 3.90 -17.90
C VAL A 131 31.23 5.24 -17.24
N ILE A 132 30.37 6.02 -17.89
CA ILE A 132 29.90 7.32 -17.41
C ILE A 132 28.39 7.29 -17.23
N ARG A 133 27.86 8.17 -16.39
CA ARG A 133 26.40 8.36 -16.30
C ARG A 133 25.90 9.15 -17.51
N PRO A 134 24.64 8.94 -17.93
CA PRO A 134 24.05 9.73 -19.02
C PRO A 134 24.11 11.25 -18.79
N ASP A 135 24.00 11.70 -17.54
CA ASP A 135 24.10 13.12 -17.17
C ASP A 135 25.50 13.73 -17.40
N GLU A 136 26.53 12.90 -17.56
CA GLU A 136 27.92 13.32 -17.81
C GLU A 136 28.22 13.42 -19.32
N LEU A 137 27.24 13.14 -20.18
CA LEU A 137 27.39 13.27 -21.62
C LEU A 137 27.50 14.75 -22.04
N ASP A 138 28.67 15.12 -22.55
CA ASP A 138 28.92 16.47 -23.05
C ASP A 138 29.01 16.51 -24.58
N ILE A 139 28.06 17.20 -25.23
CA ILE A 139 28.03 17.42 -26.68
C ILE A 139 29.29 18.16 -27.18
N ARG A 140 30.01 18.87 -26.33
CA ARG A 140 31.28 19.54 -26.69
C ARG A 140 32.39 18.52 -26.98
N LYS A 141 32.34 17.34 -26.38
CA LYS A 141 33.30 16.25 -26.65
C LYS A 141 32.91 15.52 -27.94
N ARG A 142 33.88 15.38 -28.86
CA ARG A 142 33.65 14.78 -30.19
C ARG A 142 33.08 13.36 -30.12
N LEU A 143 33.62 12.49 -29.25
CA LEU A 143 33.16 11.11 -29.11
C LEU A 143 31.73 11.02 -28.57
N HIS A 144 31.42 11.79 -27.52
CA HIS A 144 30.08 11.82 -26.91
C HIS A 144 29.03 12.31 -27.92
N ARG A 145 29.39 13.32 -28.71
CA ARG A 145 28.55 13.85 -29.79
C ARG A 145 28.26 12.78 -30.86
N TYR A 146 29.26 12.06 -31.34
CA TYR A 146 29.03 10.99 -32.32
C TYR A 146 28.15 9.88 -31.76
N LEU A 147 28.39 9.45 -30.51
CA LEU A 147 27.55 8.44 -29.85
C LEU A 147 26.08 8.88 -29.80
N LEU A 148 25.83 10.11 -29.34
CA LEU A 148 24.47 10.67 -29.28
C LEU A 148 23.82 10.75 -30.67
N TYR A 149 24.54 11.20 -31.70
CA TYR A 149 23.97 11.26 -33.04
C TYR A 149 23.68 9.88 -33.63
N THR A 150 24.56 8.90 -33.46
CA THR A 150 24.29 7.53 -33.89
C THR A 150 23.05 6.98 -33.17
N ALA A 151 22.93 7.21 -31.86
CA ALA A 151 21.79 6.76 -31.07
C ALA A 151 20.46 7.45 -31.44
N ILE A 152 20.49 8.64 -32.05
CA ILE A 152 19.30 9.33 -32.57
C ILE A 152 18.98 8.91 -34.00
N LEU A 153 20.00 8.75 -34.85
CA LEU A 153 19.83 8.44 -36.27
C LEU A 153 19.40 6.98 -36.50
N ASP A 154 19.88 6.06 -35.66
CA ASP A 154 19.58 4.63 -35.74
C ASP A 154 18.36 4.25 -34.87
N ASN A 155 17.48 5.23 -34.62
CA ASN A 155 16.33 5.09 -33.72
C ASN A 155 15.04 5.38 -34.47
N ASP A 156 14.11 4.43 -34.45
CA ASP A 156 12.82 4.51 -35.16
C ASP A 156 11.68 5.06 -34.27
N SER A 157 12.01 5.48 -33.04
CA SER A 157 11.04 6.10 -32.13
C SER A 157 10.85 7.58 -32.43
N SER A 158 9.67 8.10 -32.10
CA SER A 158 9.35 9.52 -32.23
C SER A 158 8.65 10.06 -31.00
N ILE A 159 8.84 11.34 -30.70
CA ILE A 159 8.16 12.02 -29.59
C ILE A 159 7.12 12.97 -30.17
N ASN A 160 5.84 12.63 -30.04
CA ASN A 160 4.73 13.47 -30.50
C ASN A 160 3.93 13.98 -29.28
N ASP A 161 3.78 15.30 -29.12
CA ASP A 161 3.10 15.95 -27.97
C ASP A 161 3.52 15.39 -26.59
N GLY A 162 4.82 15.11 -26.42
CA GLY A 162 5.37 14.56 -25.18
C GLY A 162 5.10 13.06 -24.94
N LYS A 163 4.37 12.39 -25.85
CA LYS A 163 4.21 10.93 -25.86
C LYS A 163 5.18 10.32 -26.87
N GLY A 164 6.10 9.49 -26.37
CA GLY A 164 6.97 8.71 -27.24
C GLY A 164 6.24 7.51 -27.84
N ILE A 165 6.36 7.34 -29.14
CA ILE A 165 5.88 6.23 -29.96
C ILE A 165 7.10 5.40 -30.37
N GLY A 166 7.03 4.09 -30.20
CA GLY A 166 8.15 3.16 -30.43
C GLY A 166 8.28 2.15 -29.30
N ASP A 167 9.31 1.31 -29.34
CA ASP A 167 9.57 0.39 -28.24
C ASP A 167 10.12 1.13 -26.99
N PRO A 168 10.00 0.52 -25.80
CA PRO A 168 10.42 1.18 -24.56
C PRO A 168 11.90 1.50 -24.47
N THR A 169 12.77 0.83 -25.23
CA THR A 169 14.23 1.07 -25.17
C THR A 169 14.58 2.27 -26.04
N ASP A 170 14.12 2.27 -27.28
CA ASP A 170 14.41 3.33 -28.25
C ASP A 170 13.80 4.66 -27.82
N ARG A 171 12.58 4.64 -27.26
CA ARG A 171 11.93 5.84 -26.72
C ARG A 171 12.76 6.50 -25.61
N GLU A 172 13.40 5.71 -24.76
CA GLU A 172 14.13 6.23 -23.61
C GLU A 172 15.40 6.96 -24.01
N ILE A 173 16.05 6.51 -25.10
CA ILE A 173 17.22 7.17 -25.70
C ILE A 173 16.88 8.59 -26.16
N LEU A 174 15.65 8.83 -26.64
CA LEU A 174 15.21 10.13 -27.15
C LEU A 174 14.78 11.12 -26.05
N LYS A 175 14.84 10.75 -24.77
CA LYS A 175 14.45 11.67 -23.70
C LYS A 175 15.36 12.91 -23.64
N ARG A 176 14.72 14.05 -23.45
CA ARG A 176 15.32 15.39 -23.41
C ARG A 176 16.37 15.58 -22.29
N GLU A 177 16.37 14.71 -21.30
CA GLU A 177 17.34 14.69 -20.20
C GLU A 177 18.76 14.34 -20.70
N TYR A 178 18.85 13.49 -21.73
CA TYR A 178 20.12 13.08 -22.35
C TYR A 178 20.50 13.91 -23.58
N LEU A 179 19.57 14.73 -24.07
CA LEU A 179 19.71 15.56 -25.26
C LEU A 179 19.62 17.04 -24.86
N PRO A 180 20.71 17.64 -24.34
CA PRO A 180 20.77 19.09 -24.14
C PRO A 180 20.39 19.77 -25.44
N ARG A 181 19.32 20.60 -25.42
CA ARG A 181 18.68 21.28 -26.58
C ARG A 181 19.55 21.27 -27.85
N LEU A 182 19.51 20.18 -28.60
CA LEU A 182 20.15 20.10 -29.90
C LEU A 182 19.33 21.02 -30.81
N SER A 183 19.92 22.16 -31.19
CA SER A 183 19.27 23.03 -32.15
C SER A 183 19.36 22.39 -33.54
N VAL A 184 18.37 22.64 -34.39
CA VAL A 184 18.43 22.25 -35.81
C VAL A 184 19.71 22.82 -36.47
N GLN A 185 20.20 23.97 -35.99
CA GLN A 185 21.48 24.56 -36.38
C GLN A 185 22.70 23.69 -36.03
N ASP A 186 22.73 23.02 -34.88
CA ASP A 186 23.81 22.10 -34.49
C ASP A 186 23.86 20.87 -35.38
N PHE A 187 22.69 20.45 -35.88
CA PHE A 187 22.56 19.35 -36.84
C PHE A 187 22.99 19.78 -38.25
N LEU A 188 22.58 20.98 -38.68
CA LEU A 188 22.91 21.52 -40.01
C LEU A 188 24.39 21.91 -40.16
N ASN A 189 25.03 22.45 -39.12
CA ASN A 189 26.47 22.79 -39.09
C ASN A 189 27.41 21.58 -39.12
N MET A 190 26.87 20.36 -39.21
CA MET A 190 27.63 19.11 -39.26
C MET A 190 27.42 18.35 -40.59
N VAL A 191 26.33 18.60 -41.30
CA VAL A 191 26.09 18.05 -42.65
C VAL A 191 26.76 18.90 -43.73
N TYR A 192 27.05 20.17 -43.42
CA TYR A 192 27.80 21.12 -44.23
C TYR A 192 29.04 21.60 -43.48
#